data_AF-U4TYX0-F1
#
_entry.id   AF-U4TYX0-F1
#
_cell.length_a   1.000
_cell.length_b   1.000
_cell.length_c   1.000
_cell.angle_alpha   90.00
_cell.angle_beta   90.00
_cell.angle_gamma   90.00
#
_symmetry.space_group_name_H-M   'P 1'
#
loop_
_entity.id
_entity.type
_entity.pdbx_description
1 polymer ?
#
loop_
_entity_poly.entity_id
_entity_poly.type
_entity_poly.pdbx_seq_one_letter_code
_entity_poly.pdbx_strand_id
1 'polypeptide(L)'
;MESLDEVLDASDAEFVDVIHTNGGRIGMITPAGHLDYYPNGGERQPGCELWGCSHLRSVEYWTASVKNPWIFQAYLYRDWVEYWHGLGENIVAYPMGILANKSFPSGTYYVEVHSEFKMYLNTVTTIHDSFS
;
A
#
# COMPACT_ATOMS: atom_id res chain seq x y z
N MET A 1 7.34 -24.97 -10.98
CA MET A 1 7.97 -23.78 -11.60
C MET A 1 6.83 -23.05 -12.24
N GLU A 2 6.25 -22.10 -11.51
CA GLU A 2 5.17 -21.26 -12.03
C GLU A 2 5.76 -20.36 -13.12
N SER A 3 5.04 -20.20 -14.23
CA SER A 3 5.46 -19.30 -15.30
C SER A 3 5.38 -17.87 -14.79
N LEU A 4 6.40 -17.07 -15.08
CA LEU A 4 6.41 -15.63 -14.76
C LEU A 4 5.23 -14.89 -15.41
N ASP A 5 4.66 -15.44 -16.50
CA ASP A 5 3.49 -14.89 -17.20
C ASP A 5 2.15 -14.97 -16.41
N GLU A 6 2.13 -15.56 -15.20
CA GLU A 6 0.91 -15.66 -14.36
C GLU A 6 0.92 -14.74 -13.13
N VAL A 7 2.01 -14.00 -12.90
CA VAL A 7 2.18 -13.12 -11.73
C VAL A 7 2.13 -11.67 -12.19
N LEU A 8 1.38 -10.83 -11.47
CA LEU A 8 1.34 -9.38 -11.73
C LEU A 8 2.74 -8.78 -11.77
N ASP A 9 3.04 -8.01 -12.82
CA ASP A 9 4.23 -7.18 -12.91
C ASP A 9 3.97 -5.81 -13.54
N ALA A 10 4.97 -4.93 -13.51
CA ALA A 10 4.85 -3.56 -14.00
C ALA A 10 4.50 -3.45 -15.50
N SER A 11 4.75 -4.48 -16.30
CA SER A 11 4.43 -4.51 -17.73
C SER A 11 2.96 -4.79 -18.05
N ASP A 12 2.15 -5.22 -17.07
CA ASP A 12 0.74 -5.56 -17.25
C ASP A 12 -0.18 -4.36 -17.50
N ALA A 13 0.28 -3.14 -17.22
CA ALA A 13 -0.46 -1.90 -17.48
C ALA A 13 0.47 -0.70 -17.71
N GLU A 14 -0.09 0.43 -18.16
CA GLU A 14 0.64 1.71 -18.21
C GLU A 14 1.18 2.15 -16.84
N PHE A 15 0.52 1.70 -15.77
CA PHE A 15 0.87 1.99 -14.40
C PHE A 15 0.28 0.92 -13.48
N VAL A 16 1.09 0.46 -12.53
CA VAL A 16 0.74 -0.58 -11.57
C VAL A 16 1.26 -0.11 -10.21
N ASP A 17 0.37 0.08 -9.25
CA ASP A 17 0.71 0.25 -7.85
C ASP A 17 0.20 -0.92 -7.02
N VAL A 18 0.98 -1.33 -6.02
CA VAL A 18 0.70 -2.52 -5.21
C VAL A 18 0.75 -2.17 -3.73
N ILE A 19 -0.23 -2.65 -2.95
CA ILE A 19 -0.26 -2.48 -1.49
C ILE A 19 -0.07 -3.85 -0.83
N HIS A 20 1.11 -4.08 -0.26
CA HIS A 20 1.46 -5.30 0.43
C HIS A 20 1.09 -5.18 1.91
N THR A 21 0.10 -5.95 2.38
CA THR A 21 -0.28 -5.95 3.81
C THR A 21 -0.13 -7.31 4.48
N ASN A 22 0.04 -8.37 3.70
CA ASN A 22 0.23 -9.72 4.19
C ASN A 22 1.21 -10.53 3.33
N GLY A 23 2.36 -9.94 3.01
CA GLY A 23 3.43 -10.58 2.26
C GLY A 23 4.01 -11.83 2.95
N GLY A 24 4.44 -12.80 2.14
CA GLY A 24 5.01 -14.08 2.62
C GLY A 24 3.99 -15.02 3.26
N ARG A 25 2.70 -14.68 3.17
CA ARG A 25 1.55 -15.35 3.77
C ARG A 25 0.50 -15.63 2.69
N ILE A 26 -0.63 -14.93 2.72
CA ILE A 26 -1.66 -15.00 1.67
C ILE A 26 -1.27 -14.08 0.51
N GLY A 27 -0.58 -12.97 0.79
CA GLY A 27 -0.03 -12.07 -0.22
C GLY A 27 1.43 -12.34 -0.56
N MET A 28 1.86 -11.78 -1.68
CA MET A 28 3.26 -11.75 -2.10
C MET A 28 4.01 -10.63 -1.38
N ILE A 29 5.28 -10.86 -1.03
CA ILE A 29 6.18 -9.84 -0.46
C ILE A 29 7.12 -9.24 -1.50
N THR A 30 7.31 -9.93 -2.63
CA THR A 30 8.16 -9.44 -3.71
C THR A 30 7.45 -8.27 -4.43
N PRO A 31 8.17 -7.21 -4.79
CA PRO A 31 7.64 -6.14 -5.64
C PRO A 31 7.03 -6.68 -6.93
N ALA A 32 5.91 -6.09 -7.33
CA ALA A 32 5.10 -6.48 -8.47
C ALA A 32 4.58 -5.27 -9.27
N GLY A 33 4.98 -4.03 -8.94
CA GLY A 33 4.49 -2.83 -9.58
C GLY A 33 5.57 -1.84 -10.00
N HIS A 34 5.10 -0.68 -10.45
CA HIS A 34 5.91 0.52 -10.56
C HIS A 34 6.15 1.14 -9.17
N LEU A 35 5.11 1.14 -8.33
CA LEU A 35 5.17 1.57 -6.92
C LEU A 35 4.68 0.42 -6.03
N ASP A 36 5.53 -0.03 -5.12
CA ASP A 36 5.18 -1.10 -4.18
C ASP A 36 5.18 -0.52 -2.76
N TYR A 37 3.99 -0.44 -2.16
CA TYR A 37 3.77 0.11 -0.84
C TYR A 37 3.73 -1.00 0.23
N TYR A 38 4.48 -0.81 1.31
CA TYR A 38 4.60 -1.75 2.43
C TYR A 38 4.17 -1.10 3.76
N PRO A 39 2.85 -0.93 3.98
CA PRO A 39 2.33 -0.53 5.29
C PRO A 39 2.85 -1.40 6.42
N ASN A 40 3.49 -0.77 7.40
CA ASN A 40 4.07 -1.40 8.58
C ASN A 40 5.00 -2.58 8.23
N GLY A 41 5.77 -2.46 7.15
CA GLY A 41 6.67 -3.52 6.65
C GLY A 41 5.98 -4.59 5.80
N GLY A 42 4.66 -4.52 5.62
CA GLY A 42 3.92 -5.26 4.60
C GLY A 42 3.57 -6.73 4.88
N GLU A 43 3.94 -7.27 6.04
CA GLU A 43 3.64 -8.67 6.41
C GLU A 43 2.48 -8.81 7.40
N ARG A 44 2.47 -7.96 8.45
CA ARG A 44 1.50 -8.03 9.53
C ARG A 44 1.05 -6.64 9.93
N GLN A 45 -0.25 -6.44 9.96
CA GLN A 45 -0.82 -5.12 10.24
C GLN A 45 -1.24 -4.95 11.70
N PRO A 46 -1.16 -3.73 12.25
CA PRO A 46 -1.60 -3.45 13.61
C PRO A 46 -3.05 -3.83 13.89
N GLY A 47 -3.27 -4.43 15.05
CA GLY A 47 -4.59 -4.91 15.48
C GLY A 47 -5.07 -6.19 14.79
N CYS A 48 -4.22 -6.87 14.01
CA CYS A 48 -4.53 -8.17 13.41
C CYS A 48 -3.89 -9.35 14.16
N GLU A 49 -4.74 -10.26 14.62
CA GLU A 49 -4.34 -11.53 15.24
C GLU A 49 -4.27 -12.68 14.22
N LEU A 50 -5.03 -12.59 13.13
CA LEU A 50 -5.17 -13.64 12.12
C LEU A 50 -4.66 -13.23 10.73
N TRP A 51 -4.34 -14.27 9.95
CA TRP A 51 -3.96 -14.27 8.53
C TRP A 51 -4.73 -13.27 7.70
N GLY A 52 -6.02 -13.59 7.58
CA GLY A 52 -6.98 -12.87 6.76
C GLY A 52 -7.21 -11.43 7.20
N CYS A 53 -7.02 -11.09 8.48
CA CYS A 53 -7.14 -9.70 8.92
C CYS A 53 -6.08 -8.82 8.24
N SER A 54 -4.81 -9.21 8.31
CA SER A 54 -3.73 -8.47 7.65
C SER A 54 -3.93 -8.46 6.13
N HIS A 55 -4.43 -9.56 5.55
CA HIS A 55 -4.68 -9.65 4.12
C HIS A 55 -5.76 -8.66 3.64
N LEU A 56 -6.86 -8.49 4.40
CA LEU A 56 -7.94 -7.56 4.06
C LEU A 56 -7.58 -6.08 4.27
N ARG A 57 -6.48 -5.77 4.98
CA ARG A 57 -6.06 -4.38 5.21
C ARG A 57 -5.73 -3.62 3.93
N SER A 58 -5.28 -4.29 2.87
CA SER A 58 -5.02 -3.64 1.58
C SER A 58 -6.29 -2.95 1.05
N VAL A 59 -7.43 -3.63 1.13
CA VAL A 59 -8.75 -3.10 0.74
C VAL A 59 -9.17 -1.95 1.64
N GLU A 60 -9.00 -2.10 2.96
CA GLU A 60 -9.34 -1.06 3.93
C GLU A 60 -8.51 0.21 3.71
N TYR A 61 -7.20 0.08 3.51
CA TYR A 61 -6.29 1.20 3.26
C TYR A 61 -6.57 1.86 1.92
N TRP A 62 -6.83 1.09 0.86
CA TRP A 62 -7.20 1.70 -0.41
C TRP A 62 -8.53 2.48 -0.30
N THR A 63 -9.56 1.88 0.31
CA THR A 63 -10.89 2.52 0.49
C THR A 63 -10.79 3.81 1.31
N ALA A 64 -9.95 3.79 2.34
CA ALA A 64 -9.64 4.92 3.17
C ALA A 64 -9.03 6.11 2.40
N SER A 65 -8.10 5.83 1.49
CA SER A 65 -7.46 6.84 0.67
C SER A 65 -8.46 7.59 -0.22
N VAL A 66 -9.57 6.97 -0.63
CA VAL A 66 -10.64 7.63 -1.39
C VAL A 66 -11.24 8.81 -0.62
N LYS A 67 -11.37 8.68 0.71
CA LYS A 67 -11.93 9.74 1.58
C LYS A 67 -10.91 10.79 1.97
N ASN A 68 -9.69 10.36 2.27
CA ASN A 68 -8.59 11.25 2.60
C ASN A 68 -7.33 10.81 1.84
N PRO A 69 -7.08 11.37 0.65
CA PRO A 69 -6.02 10.89 -0.23
C PRO A 69 -4.59 11.04 0.29
N TRP A 70 -4.37 11.87 1.31
CA TRP A 70 -3.06 12.10 1.91
C TRP A 70 -2.88 11.41 3.26
N ILE A 71 -3.83 10.55 3.65
CA ILE A 71 -3.83 9.93 4.96
C ILE A 71 -2.72 8.87 5.14
N PHE A 72 -2.20 8.33 4.04
CA PHE A 72 -1.10 7.39 4.02
C PHE A 72 0.09 8.02 3.29
N GLN A 73 0.93 8.70 4.07
CA GLN A 73 2.17 9.27 3.58
C GLN A 73 3.22 8.17 3.47
N ALA A 74 3.63 7.88 2.24
CA ALA A 74 4.60 6.87 1.91
C ALA A 74 5.94 7.48 1.53
N TYR A 75 7.01 6.79 1.89
CA TYR A 75 8.36 7.30 1.72
C TYR A 75 9.21 6.30 0.95
N LEU A 76 9.88 6.79 -0.08
CA LEU A 76 10.76 5.98 -0.93
C LEU A 76 12.07 5.70 -0.18
N TYR A 77 12.35 4.42 0.08
CA TYR A 77 13.61 3.96 0.65
C TYR A 77 14.06 2.69 -0.06
N ARG A 78 15.35 2.34 0.05
CA ARG A 78 15.86 1.09 -0.55
C ARG A 78 15.36 -0.15 0.16
N ASP A 79 15.22 -0.07 1.48
CA ASP A 79 14.70 -1.15 2.31
C ASP A 79 14.10 -0.65 3.64
N TRP A 80 13.48 -1.57 4.38
CA TRP A 80 12.85 -1.29 5.68
C TRP A 80 13.86 -0.89 6.76
N VAL A 81 15.12 -1.29 6.62
CA VAL A 81 16.19 -0.96 7.57
C VAL A 81 16.56 0.52 7.45
N GLU A 82 16.71 1.02 6.23
CA GLU A 82 16.95 2.44 5.93
C GLU A 82 15.80 3.31 6.47
N TYR A 83 14.56 2.86 6.24
CA TYR A 83 13.35 3.49 6.79
C TYR A 83 13.39 3.58 8.32
N TRP A 84 13.59 2.44 9.00
CA TRP A 84 13.56 2.34 10.47
C TRP A 84 14.68 3.14 11.14
N HIS A 85 15.84 3.28 10.50
CA HIS A 85 16.96 4.07 11.02
C HIS A 85 16.89 5.57 10.66
N GLY A 86 15.87 6.01 9.92
CA GLY A 86 15.71 7.42 9.53
C GLY A 86 16.85 7.93 8.65
N LEU A 87 17.49 7.03 7.89
CA LEU A 87 18.62 7.36 7.04
C LEU A 87 18.10 7.94 5.72
N GLY A 88 17.73 9.22 5.70
CA GLY A 88 17.30 9.90 4.48
C GLY A 88 17.47 11.42 4.57
N GLU A 89 18.10 12.02 3.56
CA GLU A 89 18.12 13.48 3.40
C GLU A 89 16.93 13.88 2.50
N ASN A 90 16.23 14.97 2.84
CA ASN A 90 15.10 15.51 2.05
C ASN A 90 13.97 14.50 1.76
N ILE A 91 13.39 13.95 2.83
CA ILE A 91 12.30 12.97 2.74
C ILE A 91 11.06 13.61 2.09
N VAL A 92 10.64 13.08 0.94
CA VAL A 92 9.40 13.48 0.24
C VAL A 92 8.34 12.40 0.46
N ALA A 93 7.15 12.83 0.88
CA ALA A 93 5.99 11.95 1.02
C ALA A 93 5.22 11.82 -0.30
N TYR A 94 4.82 10.60 -0.63
CA TYR A 94 3.96 10.25 -1.74
C TYR A 94 2.70 9.57 -1.20
N PRO A 95 1.49 9.88 -1.69
CA PRO A 95 0.28 9.26 -1.20
C PRO A 95 0.19 7.80 -1.64
N MET A 96 -0.16 6.90 -0.72
CA MET A 96 -0.58 5.53 -1.04
C MET A 96 -2.10 5.48 -1.27
N GLY A 97 -2.53 4.74 -2.29
CA GLY A 97 -3.95 4.54 -2.63
C GLY A 97 -4.40 5.39 -3.82
N ILE A 98 -5.56 6.05 -3.73
CA ILE A 98 -6.24 6.69 -4.88
C ILE A 98 -5.42 7.76 -5.64
N LEU A 99 -4.41 8.35 -4.99
CA LEU A 99 -3.50 9.34 -5.61
C LEU A 99 -2.14 8.76 -6.04
N ALA A 100 -1.95 7.45 -5.98
CA ALA A 100 -0.79 6.81 -6.60
C ALA A 100 -0.71 7.23 -8.09
N ASN A 101 0.48 7.59 -8.55
CA ASN A 101 0.66 8.24 -9.83
C ASN A 101 1.93 7.77 -10.53
N LYS A 102 1.83 7.50 -11.84
CA LYS A 102 2.96 7.08 -12.68
C LYS A 102 4.12 8.08 -12.77
N SER A 103 3.89 9.33 -12.39
CA SER A 103 4.93 10.37 -12.34
C SER A 103 5.80 10.27 -11.09
N PHE A 104 5.44 9.43 -10.11
CA PHE A 104 6.25 9.21 -8.91
C PHE A 104 7.45 8.31 -9.24
N PRO A 105 8.59 8.47 -8.56
CA PRO A 105 9.75 7.61 -8.80
C PRO A 105 9.42 6.14 -8.55
N SER A 106 9.69 5.26 -9.50
CA SER A 106 9.44 3.82 -9.29
C SER A 106 10.28 3.27 -8.12
N GLY A 107 9.70 2.35 -7.36
CA GLY A 107 10.39 1.67 -6.28
C GLY A 107 9.51 1.30 -5.09
N THR A 108 10.18 1.08 -3.97
CA THR A 108 9.60 0.57 -2.73
C THR A 108 9.30 1.71 -1.76
N TYR A 109 8.07 1.73 -1.28
CA TYR A 109 7.55 2.77 -0.42
C TYR A 109 7.12 2.20 0.92
N TYR A 110 7.53 2.86 2.01
CA TYR A 110 7.16 2.47 3.36
C TYR A 110 6.18 3.46 3.97
N VAL A 111 5.19 2.91 4.69
CA VAL A 111 4.10 3.66 5.32
C VAL A 111 3.96 3.17 6.75
N GLU A 112 3.96 4.07 7.72
CA GLU A 112 3.52 3.75 9.07
C GLU A 112 2.01 3.98 9.17
N VAL A 113 1.26 2.94 9.55
CA VAL A 113 -0.19 3.02 9.74
C VAL A 113 -0.53 2.58 11.15
N HIS A 114 -0.90 3.54 11.99
CA HIS A 114 -1.31 3.28 13.37
C HIS A 114 -2.78 2.82 13.47
N SER A 115 -3.12 2.19 14.59
CA SER A 115 -4.46 1.63 14.86
C SER A 115 -5.58 2.70 14.96
N GLU A 116 -5.21 3.97 15.16
CA GLU A 116 -6.12 5.12 15.25
C GLU A 116 -6.86 5.42 13.94
N PHE A 117 -6.37 4.86 12.82
CA PHE A 117 -7.01 4.98 11.51
C PHE A 117 -8.45 4.43 11.47
N LYS A 118 -8.85 3.57 12.42
CA LYS A 118 -10.21 3.01 12.50
C LYS A 118 -11.34 4.06 12.46
N MET A 119 -11.08 5.31 12.87
CA MET A 119 -12.06 6.40 12.74
C MET A 119 -12.51 6.67 11.29
N TYR A 120 -11.65 6.44 10.30
CA TYR A 120 -11.94 6.70 8.88
C TYR A 120 -12.63 5.52 8.17
N LEU A 121 -12.63 4.33 8.80
CA LEU A 121 -13.32 3.13 8.30
C LEU A 121 -14.82 3.12 8.63
N ASN A 122 -15.25 3.83 9.68
CA ASN A 122 -16.63 3.78 10.19
C ASN A 122 -17.59 4.80 9.56
N THR A 123 -17.13 5.65 8.64
CA THR A 123 -18.01 6.55 7.91
C THR A 123 -18.60 5.82 6.70
N VAL A 124 -19.93 5.79 6.57
CA VAL A 124 -20.59 5.18 5.40
C VAL A 124 -20.20 5.98 4.16
N THR A 125 -19.54 5.33 3.20
CA THR A 125 -19.38 5.90 1.86
C THR A 125 -20.67 5.63 1.11
N THR A 126 -21.52 6.64 0.94
CA THR A 126 -22.54 6.55 -0.11
C THR A 126 -21.79 6.66 -1.43
N ILE A 127 -21.52 5.53 -2.08
CA ILE A 127 -21.12 5.55 -3.49
C ILE A 127 -22.36 6.03 -4.22
N HIS A 128 -22.38 7.32 -4.60
CA HIS A 128 -23.32 7.77 -5.61
C HIS A 128 -22.81 7.18 -6.92
N ASP A 129 -23.31 6.00 -7.28
CA ASP A 129 -23.17 5.49 -8.64
C ASP A 129 -23.77 6.54 -9.57
N SER A 130 -22.94 7.33 -10.23
CA SER A 130 -23.38 8.33 -11.23
C SER A 130 -23.66 7.66 -12.58
N PHE A 131 -24.37 6.52 -12.54
CA PHE A 131 -25.04 5.92 -13.68
C PHE A 131 -26.54 6.21 -13.57
N SER A 132 -26.90 7.45 -13.90
CA SER A 132 -28.27 7.88 -14.18
C SER A 132 -28.28 8.82 -15.37
#